data_AF-A0A2U1KPE3-F1
#
_entry.id   AF-A0A2U1KPE3-F1
#
_cell.length_a   1.000
_cell.length_b   1.000
_cell.length_c   1.000
_cell.angle_alpha   90.00
_cell.angle_beta   90.00
_cell.angle_gamma   90.00
#
_symmetry.space_group_name_H-M   'P 1'
#
loop_
_entity.id
_entity.type
_entity.pdbx_description
1 polymer ?
#
loop_
_entity_poly.entity_id
_entity_poly.type
_entity_poly.pdbx_seq_one_letter_code
_entity_poly.pdbx_strand_id
1 'polypeptide(L)'
;MISKDLSSKASAISSPTSSIQKNFKYDVFLSFRGEDTRKNFVDHLYTALHQQRIYTYKDDERLDKGKRINDELLTSIEDSKFSIIVFSKNYASSSWCLDELVKIMECQKTADQAAYPIFYDVEPTEVRNQRGAVGKAFAKRAKEEVAGKWKCALEEAANLGGWELKNTAHGHEAKAIQIIVDHISAELHSARLNVDERFMAMEARMQDVLKGLGLKYES
;
A
#
# COMPACT_ATOMS: atom_id res chain seq x y z
N MET A 1 -8.78 56.82 34.72
CA MET A 1 -8.48 56.76 33.27
C MET A 1 -7.22 55.92 33.12
N ILE A 2 -7.36 54.60 33.08
CA ILE A 2 -7.32 53.73 31.89
C ILE A 2 -6.00 53.85 31.11
N SER A 3 -5.30 52.71 31.15
CA SER A 3 -4.03 52.29 30.55
C SER A 3 -3.88 52.52 29.05
N LYS A 4 -2.64 52.39 28.56
CA LYS A 4 -2.27 51.30 27.62
C LYS A 4 -0.75 51.26 27.40
N ASP A 5 -0.12 50.24 27.98
CA ASP A 5 1.17 49.72 27.52
C ASP A 5 0.99 49.06 26.14
N LEU A 6 1.87 49.42 25.22
CA LEU A 6 1.93 48.88 23.87
C LEU A 6 2.74 47.57 23.91
N SER A 7 2.08 46.46 24.20
CA SER A 7 2.68 45.12 24.06
C SER A 7 2.63 44.70 22.58
N SER A 8 3.80 44.70 21.93
CA SER A 8 3.99 44.10 20.62
C SER A 8 3.91 42.57 20.74
N LYS A 9 2.83 41.99 20.23
CA LYS A 9 2.75 40.53 20.02
C LYS A 9 3.61 40.17 18.82
N ALA A 10 4.78 39.58 19.08
CA ALA A 10 5.49 38.81 18.07
C ALA A 10 4.64 37.59 17.70
N SER A 11 4.17 37.54 16.45
CA SER A 11 3.46 36.38 15.93
C SER A 11 4.48 35.28 15.69
N ALA A 12 4.40 34.19 16.44
CA ALA A 12 5.23 33.02 16.24
C ALA A 12 4.88 32.40 14.88
N ILE A 13 5.79 32.54 13.91
CA ILE A 13 5.69 31.87 12.62
C ILE A 13 5.85 30.37 12.90
N SER A 14 4.75 29.63 12.91
CA SER A 14 4.81 28.16 12.93
C SER A 14 5.31 27.70 11.56
N SER A 15 6.57 27.29 11.48
CA SER A 15 7.11 26.60 10.31
C SER A 15 6.28 25.34 10.06
N PRO A 16 5.66 25.16 8.88
CA PRO A 16 5.05 23.88 8.55
C PRO A 16 6.19 22.87 8.42
N THR A 17 6.07 21.77 9.15
CA THR A 17 6.94 20.61 8.98
C THR A 17 6.73 20.10 7.56
N SER A 18 7.72 20.25 6.68
CA SER A 18 7.66 19.66 5.34
C SER A 18 7.72 18.14 5.51
N SER A 19 6.57 17.47 5.41
CA SER A 19 6.57 16.04 5.14
C SER A 19 7.08 15.87 3.71
N ILE A 20 8.34 15.47 3.57
CA ILE A 20 8.89 15.04 2.29
C ILE A 20 8.09 13.80 1.90
N GLN A 21 7.15 13.95 0.97
CA GLN A 21 6.38 12.82 0.47
C GLN A 21 7.35 11.84 -0.20
N LYS A 22 7.32 10.58 0.23
CA LYS A 22 8.15 9.53 -0.36
C LYS A 22 7.76 9.38 -1.83
N ASN A 23 8.75 9.50 -2.73
CA ASN A 23 8.55 9.20 -4.15
C ASN A 23 8.57 7.68 -4.33
N PHE A 24 7.41 7.11 -4.62
CA PHE A 24 7.26 5.69 -4.91
C PHE A 24 7.60 5.41 -6.38
N LYS A 25 8.31 4.32 -6.65
CA LYS A 25 8.61 3.86 -8.00
C LYS A 25 7.39 3.21 -8.65
N TYR A 26 6.57 2.53 -7.86
CA TYR A 26 5.37 1.83 -8.30
C TYR A 26 4.14 2.39 -7.58
N ASP A 27 3.02 2.41 -8.29
CA ASP A 27 1.73 2.71 -7.67
C ASP A 27 1.25 1.52 -6.82
N VAL A 28 1.45 0.29 -7.30
CA VAL A 28 0.95 -0.94 -6.66
C VAL A 28 2.01 -2.05 -6.63
N PHE A 29 2.13 -2.74 -5.51
CA PHE A 29 2.76 -4.07 -5.38
C PHE A 29 1.67 -5.15 -5.29
N LEU A 30 1.73 -6.19 -6.12
CA LEU A 30 0.82 -7.35 -6.04
C LEU A 30 1.52 -8.53 -5.36
N SER A 31 1.08 -8.88 -4.15
CA SER A 31 1.48 -10.11 -3.45
C SER A 31 0.41 -11.18 -3.61
N PHE A 32 0.81 -12.37 -4.08
CA PHE A 32 -0.12 -13.46 -4.34
C PHE A 32 0.58 -14.82 -4.39
N ARG A 33 -0.21 -15.88 -4.20
CA ARG A 33 0.25 -17.25 -4.47
C ARG A 33 0.17 -17.54 -5.96
N GLY A 34 1.30 -17.57 -6.63
CA GLY A 34 1.36 -17.75 -8.07
C GLY A 34 0.87 -19.13 -8.55
N GLU A 35 0.94 -20.16 -7.73
CA GLU A 35 0.30 -21.45 -8.05
C GLU A 35 -1.23 -21.38 -8.10
N ASP A 36 -1.84 -20.52 -7.28
CA ASP A 36 -3.29 -20.44 -7.14
C ASP A 36 -3.89 -19.45 -8.16
N THR A 37 -3.29 -18.27 -8.32
CA THR A 37 -3.97 -17.13 -8.97
C THR A 37 -3.26 -16.48 -10.17
N ARG A 38 -2.01 -16.87 -10.47
CA ARG A 38 -1.14 -16.18 -11.46
C ARG A 38 -1.78 -15.99 -12.84
N LYS A 39 -2.45 -17.04 -13.35
CA LYS A 39 -2.95 -17.14 -14.73
C LYS A 39 -4.45 -16.91 -14.85
N ASN A 40 -5.09 -16.49 -13.76
CA ASN A 40 -6.53 -16.25 -13.70
C ASN A 40 -6.79 -14.85 -13.11
N PHE A 41 -7.41 -14.75 -11.94
CA PHE A 41 -7.76 -13.52 -11.25
C PHE A 41 -6.62 -12.49 -11.21
N VAL A 42 -5.41 -12.86 -10.80
CA VAL A 42 -4.29 -11.90 -10.70
C VAL A 42 -3.84 -11.41 -12.08
N ASP A 43 -3.94 -12.23 -13.12
CA ASP A 43 -3.60 -11.81 -14.48
C ASP A 43 -4.59 -10.78 -15.02
N HIS A 44 -5.88 -10.99 -14.75
CA HIS A 44 -6.93 -10.06 -15.10
C HIS A 44 -6.84 -8.77 -14.29
N LEU A 45 -6.60 -8.85 -12.98
CA LEU A 45 -6.41 -7.68 -12.12
C LEU A 45 -5.20 -6.85 -12.58
N TYR A 46 -4.06 -7.48 -12.82
CA TYR A 46 -2.86 -6.81 -13.33
C TYR A 46 -3.12 -6.12 -14.67
N THR A 47 -3.81 -6.79 -15.59
CA THR A 47 -4.17 -6.22 -16.90
C THR A 47 -5.08 -5.00 -16.74
N ALA A 48 -6.08 -5.06 -15.87
CA ALA A 48 -7.00 -3.96 -15.64
C ALA A 48 -6.32 -2.75 -14.96
N LEU A 49 -5.43 -2.98 -13.99
CA LEU A 49 -4.57 -1.92 -13.40
C LEU A 49 -3.73 -1.25 -14.49
N HIS A 50 -3.08 -2.05 -15.35
CA HIS A 50 -2.26 -1.54 -16.44
C HIS A 50 -3.06 -0.72 -17.47
N GLN A 51 -4.28 -1.14 -17.80
CA GLN A 51 -5.18 -0.40 -18.70
C GLN A 51 -5.54 0.98 -18.14
N GLN A 52 -5.59 1.14 -16.81
CA GLN A 52 -5.79 2.42 -16.12
C GLN A 52 -4.49 3.20 -15.87
N ARG A 53 -3.38 2.77 -16.48
CA ARG A 53 -2.03 3.36 -16.32
C ARG A 53 -1.55 3.37 -14.87
N ILE A 54 -1.98 2.39 -14.08
CA ILE A 54 -1.51 2.17 -12.71
C ILE A 54 -0.25 1.30 -12.79
N TYR A 55 0.91 1.89 -12.46
CA TYR A 55 2.19 1.22 -12.61
C TYR A 55 2.40 0.20 -11.50
N THR A 56 2.30 -1.09 -11.86
CA THR A 56 2.16 -2.18 -10.91
C THR A 56 3.37 -3.12 -10.98
N TYR A 57 3.99 -3.40 -9.84
CA TYR A 57 4.92 -4.52 -9.67
C TYR A 57 4.12 -5.80 -9.40
N LYS A 58 4.30 -6.81 -10.25
CA LYS A 58 3.64 -8.11 -10.14
C LYS A 58 4.69 -9.14 -9.70
N ASP A 59 4.66 -9.56 -8.44
CA ASP A 59 5.59 -10.58 -7.94
C ASP A 59 5.30 -11.93 -8.62
N ASP A 60 6.10 -12.27 -9.63
CA ASP A 60 5.98 -13.58 -10.27
C ASP A 60 6.91 -14.58 -9.58
N GLU A 61 6.37 -15.37 -8.62
CA GLU A 61 7.09 -16.42 -7.88
C GLU A 61 7.85 -17.45 -8.80
N ARG A 62 7.69 -17.42 -10.14
CA ARG A 62 8.43 -18.29 -11.07
C ARG A 62 9.80 -17.76 -11.47
N LEU A 63 10.08 -16.47 -11.28
CA LEU A 63 11.33 -15.86 -11.75
C LEU A 63 12.54 -16.18 -10.86
N ASP A 64 12.34 -16.52 -9.59
CA ASP A 64 13.43 -16.74 -8.63
C ASP A 64 13.49 -18.17 -8.07
N LYS A 65 13.56 -19.17 -8.96
CA LYS A 65 14.09 -20.49 -8.59
C LYS A 65 15.60 -20.37 -8.31
N GLY A 66 16.00 -19.78 -7.19
CA GLY A 66 17.38 -19.89 -6.73
C GLY A 66 17.94 -18.85 -5.75
N LYS A 67 17.21 -17.82 -5.34
CA LYS A 67 17.74 -16.83 -4.39
C LYS A 67 16.79 -16.65 -3.22
N ARG A 68 17.37 -16.51 -2.01
CA ARG A 68 16.69 -15.88 -0.86
C ARG A 68 16.06 -14.58 -1.34
N ILE A 69 14.97 -14.15 -0.70
CA ILE A 69 14.26 -12.88 -0.94
C ILE A 69 15.24 -11.86 -1.51
N ASN A 70 15.11 -11.60 -2.82
CA ASN A 70 16.04 -10.71 -3.50
C ASN A 70 15.86 -9.32 -2.87
N ASP A 71 16.95 -8.61 -2.56
CA ASP A 71 16.87 -7.23 -2.04
C ASP A 71 15.98 -6.35 -2.93
N GLU A 72 15.93 -6.67 -4.22
CA GLU A 72 15.05 -6.07 -5.22
C GLU A 72 13.55 -6.23 -4.89
N LEU A 73 13.12 -7.39 -4.37
CA LEU A 73 11.74 -7.62 -3.97
C LEU A 73 11.36 -6.76 -2.76
N LEU A 74 12.17 -6.78 -1.71
CA LEU A 74 11.93 -5.95 -0.52
C LEU A 74 11.92 -4.46 -0.90
N THR A 75 12.84 -4.05 -1.77
CA THR A 75 12.88 -2.70 -2.32
C THR A 75 11.60 -2.38 -3.10
N SER A 76 11.08 -3.30 -3.90
CA SER A 76 9.83 -3.07 -4.64
C SER A 76 8.61 -2.88 -3.73
N ILE A 77 8.55 -3.54 -2.58
CA ILE A 77 7.51 -3.31 -1.56
C ILE A 77 7.67 -1.91 -0.94
N GLU A 78 8.90 -1.54 -0.57
CA GLU A 78 9.19 -0.22 -0.01
C GLU A 78 8.93 0.93 -1.01
N ASP A 79 9.14 0.67 -2.29
CA ASP A 79 8.96 1.61 -3.39
C ASP A 79 7.55 1.58 -4.00
N SER A 80 6.61 0.87 -3.38
CA SER A 80 5.20 0.85 -3.80
C SER A 80 4.33 1.68 -2.89
N LYS A 81 3.43 2.50 -3.47
CA LYS A 81 2.47 3.31 -2.71
C LYS A 81 1.40 2.45 -2.06
N PHE A 82 0.88 1.49 -2.80
CA PHE A 82 -0.15 0.55 -2.37
C PHE A 82 0.34 -0.89 -2.47
N SER A 83 -0.10 -1.75 -1.56
CA SER A 83 0.06 -3.20 -1.67
C SER A 83 -1.30 -3.87 -1.78
N ILE A 84 -1.50 -4.70 -2.79
CA ILE A 84 -2.69 -5.54 -2.91
C ILE A 84 -2.27 -6.98 -2.60
N ILE A 85 -2.92 -7.59 -1.60
CA ILE A 85 -2.59 -8.92 -1.09
C ILE A 85 -3.71 -9.88 -1.47
N VAL A 86 -3.46 -10.81 -2.38
CA VAL A 86 -4.46 -11.79 -2.82
C VAL A 86 -4.33 -13.07 -1.99
N PHE A 87 -5.06 -13.11 -0.88
CA PHE A 87 -5.16 -14.30 -0.05
C PHE A 87 -5.95 -15.39 -0.75
N SER A 88 -5.30 -16.52 -0.96
CA SER A 88 -5.86 -17.74 -1.55
C SER A 88 -5.61 -18.92 -0.62
N LYS A 89 -6.24 -20.06 -0.91
CA LYS A 89 -6.21 -21.26 -0.05
C LYS A 89 -4.80 -21.70 0.33
N ASN A 90 -3.84 -21.57 -0.59
CA ASN A 90 -2.46 -22.01 -0.36
C ASN A 90 -1.47 -20.87 -0.12
N TYR A 91 -1.91 -19.62 0.00
CA TYR A 91 -1.03 -18.46 0.25
C TYR A 91 -0.08 -18.72 1.42
N ALA A 92 -0.62 -19.16 2.56
CA ALA A 92 0.14 -19.40 3.78
C ALA A 92 1.05 -20.66 3.73
N SER A 93 1.12 -21.36 2.61
CA SER A 93 2.09 -22.45 2.41
C SER A 93 3.43 -21.98 1.83
N SER A 94 3.47 -20.76 1.28
CA SER A 94 4.68 -20.12 0.76
C SER A 94 5.37 -19.35 1.88
N SER A 95 6.60 -19.71 2.25
CA SER A 95 7.39 -18.85 3.16
C SER A 95 7.63 -17.48 2.51
N TRP A 96 7.81 -17.45 1.19
CA TRP A 96 7.98 -16.23 0.42
C TRP A 96 6.78 -15.28 0.55
N CYS A 97 5.56 -15.72 0.25
CA CYS A 97 4.36 -14.88 0.42
C CYS A 97 4.17 -14.40 1.86
N LEU A 98 4.61 -15.19 2.85
CA LEU A 98 4.52 -14.82 4.26
C LEU A 98 5.58 -13.79 4.66
N ASP A 99 6.79 -13.88 4.11
CA ASP A 99 7.84 -12.89 4.32
C ASP A 99 7.52 -11.57 3.63
N GLU A 100 6.96 -11.60 2.42
CA GLU A 100 6.39 -10.42 1.75
C GLU A 100 5.31 -9.77 2.61
N LEU A 101 4.39 -10.58 3.15
CA LEU A 101 3.31 -10.08 3.99
C LEU A 101 3.84 -9.37 5.23
N VAL A 102 4.85 -9.95 5.90
CA VAL A 102 5.51 -9.29 7.04
C VAL A 102 6.07 -7.93 6.60
N LYS A 103 6.78 -7.87 5.47
CA LYS A 103 7.35 -6.63 4.97
C LYS A 103 6.29 -5.59 4.63
N ILE A 104 5.20 -6.00 3.96
CA ILE A 104 4.07 -5.12 3.64
C ILE A 104 3.47 -4.54 4.93
N MET A 105 3.26 -5.37 5.96
CA MET A 105 2.71 -4.90 7.24
C MET A 105 3.69 -4.00 8.00
N GLU A 106 5.00 -4.19 7.87
CA GLU A 106 6.01 -3.26 8.38
C GLU A 106 5.94 -1.91 7.65
N CYS A 107 5.85 -1.91 6.32
CA CYS A 107 5.78 -0.69 5.53
C CYS A 107 4.45 0.06 5.72
N GLN A 108 3.32 -0.64 5.88
CA GLN A 108 2.01 -0.05 6.15
C GLN A 108 1.95 0.71 7.48
N LYS A 109 2.78 0.35 8.47
CA LYS A 109 2.90 1.08 9.74
C LYS A 109 3.54 2.46 9.55
N THR A 110 4.18 2.71 8.40
CA THR A 110 4.60 4.04 7.98
C THR A 110 3.43 4.74 7.29
N ALA A 111 3.12 5.99 7.65
CA ALA A 111 1.89 6.68 7.23
C ALA A 111 1.76 6.95 5.71
N ASP A 112 2.75 6.52 4.91
CA ASP A 112 2.84 6.81 3.49
C ASP A 112 2.43 5.65 2.58
N GLN A 113 2.18 4.44 3.11
CA GLN A 113 1.72 3.29 2.33
C GLN A 113 0.40 2.72 2.85
N ALA A 114 -0.41 2.13 1.96
CA ALA A 114 -1.62 1.39 2.34
C ALA A 114 -1.65 -0.01 1.73
N ALA A 115 -2.29 -0.94 2.43
CA ALA A 115 -2.41 -2.33 2.02
C ALA A 115 -3.89 -2.74 1.95
N TYR A 116 -4.25 -3.48 0.90
CA TYR A 116 -5.62 -3.91 0.63
C TYR A 116 -5.68 -5.43 0.44
N PRO A 117 -6.27 -6.17 1.39
CA PRO A 117 -6.46 -7.60 1.23
C PRO A 117 -7.62 -7.91 0.28
N ILE A 118 -7.41 -8.88 -0.60
CA ILE A 118 -8.43 -9.54 -1.42
C ILE A 118 -8.50 -10.99 -0.97
N PHE A 119 -9.69 -11.43 -0.56
CA PHE A 119 -9.95 -12.80 -0.14
C PHE A 119 -10.52 -13.60 -1.33
N TYR A 120 -9.65 -14.35 -2.01
CA TYR A 120 -9.92 -15.18 -3.17
C TYR A 120 -10.20 -16.62 -2.74
N ASP A 121 -11.48 -17.03 -2.78
CA ASP A 121 -11.96 -18.35 -2.34
C ASP A 121 -11.59 -18.74 -0.90
N VAL A 122 -11.43 -17.74 -0.02
CA VAL A 122 -11.17 -17.90 1.42
C VAL A 122 -11.97 -16.86 2.20
N GLU A 123 -12.32 -17.17 3.45
CA GLU A 123 -12.91 -16.17 4.35
C GLU A 123 -11.83 -15.32 5.03
N PRO A 124 -12.10 -14.03 5.32
CA PRO A 124 -11.23 -13.23 6.19
C PRO A 124 -10.95 -13.89 7.54
N THR A 125 -11.94 -14.61 8.09
CA THR A 125 -11.81 -15.30 9.38
C THR A 125 -10.88 -16.52 9.31
N GLU A 126 -10.76 -17.17 8.15
CA GLU A 126 -9.79 -18.25 7.92
C GLU A 126 -8.37 -17.71 7.90
N VAL A 127 -8.15 -16.56 7.25
CA VAL A 127 -6.85 -15.88 7.22
C VAL A 127 -6.47 -15.40 8.62
N ARG A 128 -7.37 -14.66 9.27
CA ARG A 128 -7.14 -14.04 10.60
C ARG A 128 -6.76 -15.05 11.67
N ASN A 129 -7.46 -16.18 11.71
CA ASN A 129 -7.29 -17.18 12.76
C ASN A 129 -6.46 -18.39 12.31
N GLN A 130 -5.93 -18.36 11.08
CA GLN A 130 -5.26 -19.49 10.41
C GLN A 130 -6.06 -20.79 10.58
N ARG A 131 -7.32 -20.78 10.12
CA ARG A 131 -8.25 -21.93 10.16
C ARG A 131 -8.62 -22.40 8.75
N GLY A 132 -9.39 -23.48 8.67
CA GLY A 132 -9.90 -23.99 7.40
C GLY A 132 -8.79 -24.36 6.42
N ALA A 133 -8.91 -23.93 5.16
CA ALA A 133 -7.90 -24.20 4.14
C ALA A 133 -6.58 -23.47 4.44
N VAL A 134 -6.68 -22.21 4.86
CA VAL A 134 -5.51 -21.36 5.19
C VAL A 134 -4.70 -21.95 6.34
N GLY A 135 -5.39 -22.44 7.38
CA GLY A 135 -4.75 -23.11 8.52
C GLY A 135 -4.00 -24.38 8.13
N LYS A 136 -4.58 -25.20 7.24
CA LYS A 136 -3.91 -26.39 6.71
C LYS A 136 -2.66 -26.03 5.89
N ALA A 137 -2.73 -24.95 5.11
CA ALA A 137 -1.58 -24.43 4.38
C ALA A 137 -0.48 -23.93 5.33
N PHE A 138 -0.86 -23.14 6.35
CA PHE A 138 0.05 -22.59 7.35
C PHE A 138 0.69 -23.67 8.24
N ALA A 139 0.02 -24.79 8.50
CA ALA A 139 0.56 -25.89 9.30
C ALA A 139 1.90 -26.44 8.75
N LYS A 140 2.15 -26.32 7.43
CA LYS A 140 3.43 -26.69 6.80
C LYS A 140 4.60 -25.82 7.25
N ARG A 141 4.30 -24.61 7.76
CA ARG A 141 5.23 -23.55 8.17
C ARG A 141 5.27 -23.31 9.68
N ALA A 142 4.35 -23.94 10.43
CA ALA A 142 4.15 -23.67 11.85
C ALA A 142 5.33 -24.04 12.77
N LYS A 143 6.31 -24.82 12.29
CA LYS A 143 7.51 -25.21 13.04
C LYS A 143 8.71 -24.31 12.79
N GLU A 144 8.61 -23.36 11.86
CA GLU A 144 9.70 -22.43 11.55
C GLU A 144 9.78 -21.36 12.64
N GLU A 145 11.00 -20.92 12.98
CA GLU A 145 11.22 -19.97 14.08
C GLU A 145 10.48 -18.64 13.88
N VAL A 146 10.32 -18.22 12.63
CA VAL A 146 9.64 -16.98 12.23
C VAL A 146 8.11 -17.11 12.18
N ALA A 147 7.55 -18.29 12.42
CA ALA A 147 6.10 -18.54 12.30
C ALA A 147 5.24 -17.62 13.17
N GLY A 148 5.77 -17.15 14.31
CA GLY A 148 5.09 -16.15 15.14
C GLY A 148 4.84 -14.83 14.39
N LYS A 149 5.85 -14.33 13.67
CA LYS A 149 5.73 -13.09 12.87
C LYS A 149 4.72 -13.25 11.73
N TRP A 150 4.75 -14.40 11.06
CA TRP A 150 3.80 -14.71 9.99
C TRP A 150 2.36 -14.77 10.49
N LYS A 151 2.11 -15.36 11.67
CA LYS A 151 0.76 -15.34 12.28
C LYS A 151 0.27 -13.92 12.54
N CYS A 152 1.11 -13.09 13.17
CA CYS A 152 0.76 -11.69 13.42
C CYS A 152 0.46 -10.93 12.13
N ALA A 153 1.28 -11.12 11.09
CA ALA A 153 1.06 -10.43 9.81
C ALA A 153 -0.24 -10.89 9.12
N LEU A 154 -0.57 -12.18 9.15
CA LEU A 154 -1.84 -12.71 8.65
C LEU A 154 -3.05 -12.15 9.43
N GLU A 155 -2.92 -12.07 10.75
CA GLU A 155 -3.96 -11.51 11.62
C GLU A 155 -4.17 -10.01 11.35
N GLU A 156 -3.09 -9.22 11.36
CA GLU A 156 -3.13 -7.78 11.09
C GLU A 156 -3.71 -7.49 9.70
N ALA A 157 -3.23 -8.18 8.66
CA ALA A 157 -3.70 -7.98 7.29
C ALA A 157 -5.18 -8.35 7.11
N ALA A 158 -5.67 -9.41 7.77
CA ALA A 158 -7.07 -9.82 7.73
C ALA A 158 -8.01 -8.88 8.53
N ASN A 159 -7.47 -7.91 9.26
CA ASN A 159 -8.22 -6.85 9.93
C ASN A 159 -8.28 -5.55 9.12
N LEU A 160 -7.55 -5.46 8.01
CA LEU A 160 -7.62 -4.32 7.09
C LEU A 160 -8.93 -4.33 6.28
N GLY A 161 -9.35 -3.15 5.85
CA GLY A 161 -10.46 -3.01 4.90
C GLY A 161 -10.06 -3.58 3.53
N GLY A 162 -10.88 -4.44 2.95
CA GLY A 162 -10.60 -5.10 1.68
C GLY A 162 -11.82 -5.78 1.08
N TRP A 163 -11.59 -6.69 0.14
CA TRP A 163 -12.66 -7.31 -0.65
C TRP A 163 -12.69 -8.82 -0.51
N GLU A 164 -13.85 -9.32 -0.11
CA GLU A 164 -14.16 -10.73 -0.18
C GLU A 164 -14.86 -11.02 -1.52
N LEU A 165 -14.18 -11.73 -2.43
CA LEU A 165 -14.62 -11.78 -3.84
C LEU A 165 -15.98 -12.44 -4.01
N LYS A 166 -16.29 -13.49 -3.25
CA LYS A 166 -17.61 -14.15 -3.28
C LYS A 166 -18.77 -13.20 -2.94
N ASN A 167 -18.51 -12.17 -2.13
CA ASN A 167 -19.51 -11.22 -1.67
C ASN A 167 -19.47 -9.92 -2.48
N THR A 168 -18.29 -9.54 -2.97
CA THR A 168 -18.05 -8.36 -3.79
C THR A 168 -18.68 -8.57 -5.17
N ALA A 169 -19.51 -7.63 -5.61
CA ALA A 169 -20.24 -7.72 -6.88
C ALA A 169 -20.97 -9.06 -7.08
N HIS A 170 -21.48 -9.67 -6.01
CA HIS A 170 -22.15 -10.97 -6.01
C HIS A 170 -21.31 -12.11 -6.62
N GLY A 171 -19.98 -12.08 -6.44
CA GLY A 171 -19.08 -13.11 -6.97
C GLY A 171 -18.69 -12.92 -8.43
N HIS A 172 -19.15 -11.86 -9.10
CA HIS A 172 -18.74 -11.57 -10.47
C HIS A 172 -17.32 -10.98 -10.50
N GLU A 173 -16.31 -11.83 -10.69
CA GLU A 173 -14.89 -11.45 -10.65
C GLU A 173 -14.54 -10.24 -11.51
N ALA A 174 -15.02 -10.18 -12.76
CA ALA A 174 -14.74 -9.04 -13.65
C ALA A 174 -15.26 -7.71 -13.08
N LYS A 175 -16.45 -7.72 -12.46
CA LYS A 175 -17.01 -6.53 -11.80
C LYS A 175 -16.25 -6.19 -10.52
N ALA A 176 -15.85 -7.21 -9.75
CA ALA A 176 -15.04 -7.01 -8.55
C ALA A 176 -13.68 -6.38 -8.90
N ILE A 177 -13.02 -6.85 -9.97
CA ILE A 177 -11.78 -6.25 -10.49
C ILE A 177 -12.00 -4.78 -10.84
N GLN A 178 -13.08 -4.44 -11.53
CA GLN A 178 -13.37 -3.05 -11.86
C GLN A 178 -13.51 -2.18 -10.61
N ILE A 179 -14.25 -2.65 -9.59
CA ILE A 179 -14.41 -1.95 -8.30
C ILE A 179 -13.05 -1.72 -7.63
N ILE A 180 -12.19 -2.74 -7.61
CA ILE A 180 -10.86 -2.65 -7.00
C ILE A 180 -10.01 -1.62 -7.74
N VAL A 181 -9.96 -1.71 -9.07
CA VAL A 181 -9.15 -0.81 -9.91
C VAL A 181 -9.64 0.63 -9.80
N ASP A 182 -10.95 0.86 -9.80
CA ASP A 182 -11.54 2.19 -9.64
C ASP A 182 -11.22 2.79 -8.26
N HIS A 183 -11.25 1.97 -7.20
CA HIS A 183 -10.87 2.39 -5.86
C HIS A 183 -9.39 2.81 -5.80
N ILE A 184 -8.48 1.98 -6.31
CA ILE A 184 -7.04 2.30 -6.34
C ILE A 184 -6.78 3.55 -7.18
N SER A 185 -7.44 3.69 -8.32
CA SER A 185 -7.35 4.89 -9.15
C SER A 185 -7.78 6.14 -8.38
N ALA A 186 -8.91 6.10 -7.68
CA ALA A 186 -9.40 7.23 -6.89
C ALA A 186 -8.41 7.62 -5.77
N GLU A 187 -7.86 6.63 -5.06
CA GLU A 187 -6.85 6.85 -4.01
C GLU A 187 -5.56 7.47 -4.57
N LEU A 188 -5.10 7.03 -5.74
CA LEU A 188 -3.96 7.65 -6.44
C LEU A 188 -4.23 9.10 -6.82
N HIS A 189 -5.42 9.40 -7.35
CA HIS A 189 -5.79 10.76 -7.73
C HIS A 189 -5.85 11.68 -6.51
N SER A 190 -6.45 11.23 -5.40
CA SER A 190 -6.47 11.96 -4.13
C SER A 190 -5.06 12.23 -3.60
N ALA A 191 -4.19 11.22 -3.62
CA ALA A 191 -2.80 11.37 -3.20
C ALA A 191 -2.04 12.42 -4.04
N ARG A 192 -2.26 12.45 -5.36
CA ARG A 192 -1.62 13.42 -6.29
C ARG A 192 -2.13 14.85 -6.08
N LEU A 193 -3.44 15.06 -5.94
CA LEU A 193 -4.00 16.40 -5.70
C LEU A 193 -3.48 17.02 -4.40
N ASN A 194 -3.34 16.20 -3.34
CA ASN A 194 -2.74 16.65 -2.09
C ASN A 194 -1.27 17.06 -2.23
N VAL A 195 -0.53 16.52 -3.21
CA VAL A 195 0.85 16.93 -3.54
C VAL A 195 0.83 18.29 -4.24
N ASP A 196 -0.02 18.45 -5.26
CA ASP A 196 -0.11 19.67 -6.04
C ASP A 196 -0.52 20.88 -5.18
N GLU A 197 -1.49 20.71 -4.29
CA GLU A 197 -1.88 21.78 -3.35
C GLU A 197 -0.73 22.22 -2.43
N ARG A 198 0.06 21.26 -1.93
CA ARG A 198 1.25 21.57 -1.11
C ARG A 198 2.31 22.30 -1.93
N PHE A 199 2.50 21.91 -3.19
CA PHE A 199 3.44 22.58 -4.09
C PHE A 199 3.01 24.02 -4.36
N MET A 200 1.74 24.24 -4.72
CA MET A 200 1.18 25.59 -4.95
C MET A 200 1.31 26.47 -3.69
N ALA A 201 1.02 25.92 -2.51
CA ALA A 201 1.18 26.66 -1.25
C ALA A 201 2.64 27.02 -0.95
N MET A 202 3.60 26.16 -1.33
CA MET A 202 5.02 26.42 -1.14
C MET A 202 5.55 27.46 -2.13
N GLU A 203 5.10 27.41 -3.38
CA GLU A 203 5.44 28.39 -4.41
C GLU A 203 4.98 29.80 -4.03
N ALA A 204 3.72 29.95 -3.57
CA ALA A 204 3.19 31.23 -3.11
C ALA A 204 4.04 31.83 -1.96
N ARG A 205 4.45 31.00 -1.00
CA ARG A 205 5.33 31.44 0.10
C ARG A 205 6.71 31.84 -0.38
N MET A 206 7.26 31.15 -1.37
CA MET A 206 8.55 31.51 -1.95
C MET A 206 8.47 32.85 -2.69
N GLN A 207 7.37 33.11 -3.41
CA GLN A 207 7.11 34.40 -4.04
C GLN A 207 7.04 35.54 -3.01
N ASP A 208 6.37 35.33 -1.87
CA ASP A 208 6.31 36.32 -0.79
C ASP A 208 7.69 36.63 -0.19
N VAL A 209 8.53 35.60 0.02
CA VAL A 209 9.90 35.78 0.52
C VAL A 209 10.77 36.53 -0.48
N LEU A 210 10.73 36.16 -1.76
CA LEU A 210 11.51 36.81 -2.81
C LEU A 210 11.10 38.28 -2.97
N LYS A 211 9.80 38.57 -2.90
CA LYS A 211 9.27 39.94 -2.86
C LYS A 211 9.78 40.73 -1.66
N GLY A 212 9.85 40.11 -0.47
CA GLY A 212 10.43 40.72 0.73
C GLY A 212 11.93 41.01 0.63
N LEU A 213 12.67 40.25 -0.18
CA LEU A 213 14.09 40.42 -0.45
C LEU A 213 14.40 41.34 -1.65
N GLY A 214 13.38 41.86 -2.32
CA GLY A 214 13.55 42.68 -3.53
C GLY A 214 14.06 41.90 -4.76
N LEU A 215 13.97 40.57 -4.72
CA LEU A 215 14.35 39.69 -5.82
C LEU A 215 13.11 39.40 -6.68
N LYS A 216 13.30 39.34 -8.00
CA LYS A 216 12.23 38.94 -8.93
C LYS A 216 12.25 37.44 -9.12
N TYR A 217 11.07 36.83 -9.13
CA TYR A 217 10.88 35.45 -9.54
C TYR A 217 10.95 35.41 -11.07
N GLU A 218 11.92 34.71 -11.64
CA GLU A 218 11.97 34.43 -13.07
C GLU A 218 11.38 33.03 -13.31
N SER A 219 10.45 32.94 -14.26
CA SER A 219 9.78 31.70 -14.69
C SER A 219 10.47 31.12 -15.91
#